data_AF-A0A2A9EKN9-F1
#
_entry.id   AF-A0A2A9EKN9-F1
#
_cell.length_a   1.000
_cell.length_b   1.000
_cell.length_c   1.000
_cell.angle_alpha   90.00
_cell.angle_beta   90.00
_cell.angle_gamma   90.00
#
_symmetry.space_group_name_H-M   'P 1'
#
loop_
_entity.id
_entity.type
_entity.pdbx_description
1 polymer ?
#
loop_
_entity_poly.entity_id
_entity_poly.type
_entity_poly.pdbx_seq_one_letter_code
_entity_poly.pdbx_strand_id
1 'polypeptide(L)'
;MPGAARVLAGVVVTLGVGGVAGGVCVWLLRLAALAAGERPDAGTTGMLVAVVTFVAALLPGAVATALGRRRTGRALLAAGSVVVATAGAAAQDWQRLSVLSPVALGVTVALYGGLLAVVVGAAAATDWLADAAVRPVGR
;
A
#
# COMPACT_ATOMS: atom_id res chain seq x y z
N MET A 1 5.92 -24.87 -14.26
CA MET A 1 4.62 -24.50 -13.67
C MET A 1 3.71 -23.98 -14.77
N PRO A 2 2.49 -24.52 -14.92
CA PRO A 2 1.50 -23.96 -15.84
C PRO A 2 1.23 -22.50 -15.47
N GLY A 3 1.02 -21.63 -16.47
CA GLY A 3 0.89 -20.18 -16.27
C GLY A 3 -0.16 -19.78 -15.23
N ALA A 4 -1.23 -20.56 -15.09
CA ALA A 4 -2.28 -20.36 -14.09
C ALA A 4 -1.76 -20.41 -12.63
N ALA A 5 -0.83 -21.30 -12.31
CA ALA A 5 -0.28 -21.42 -10.96
C ALA A 5 0.56 -20.19 -10.57
N ARG A 6 1.27 -19.60 -11.55
CA ARG A 6 2.05 -18.37 -11.33
C ARG A 6 1.15 -17.16 -11.10
N VAL A 7 0.07 -17.05 -11.86
CA VAL A 7 -0.93 -15.98 -11.68
C VAL A 7 -1.59 -16.09 -10.31
N LEU A 8 -2.02 -17.29 -9.90
CA LEU A 8 -2.59 -17.51 -8.56
C LEU A 8 -1.62 -17.12 -7.45
N ALA A 9 -0.34 -17.47 -7.57
CA ALA A 9 0.68 -17.05 -6.61
C ALA A 9 0.80 -15.51 -6.52
N GLY A 10 0.83 -14.82 -7.66
CA GLY A 10 0.85 -13.35 -7.70
C GLY A 10 -0.39 -12.72 -7.05
N VAL A 11 -1.58 -13.29 -7.29
CA VAL A 11 -2.84 -12.84 -6.68
C VAL A 11 -2.81 -13.02 -5.15
N VAL A 12 -2.41 -14.19 -4.66
CA VAL A 12 -2.33 -14.47 -3.22
C VAL A 12 -1.34 -13.55 -2.51
N VAL A 13 -0.17 -13.32 -3.10
CA VAL A 13 0.83 -12.38 -2.57
C VAL A 13 0.24 -10.97 -2.51
N THR A 14 -0.44 -10.51 -3.57
CA THR A 14 -1.05 -9.18 -3.59
C THR A 14 -2.14 -9.04 -2.53
N LEU A 15 -2.99 -10.05 -2.36
CA LEU A 15 -4.05 -10.03 -1.35
C LEU A 15 -3.46 -9.96 0.06
N GLY A 16 -2.42 -10.76 0.34
CA GLY A 16 -1.73 -10.74 1.64
C GLY A 16 -1.06 -9.40 1.91
N VAL A 17 -0.20 -8.94 0.99
CA VAL A 17 0.57 -7.70 1.16
C VAL A 17 -0.34 -6.47 1.14
N GLY A 18 -1.29 -6.40 0.20
CA GLY A 18 -2.26 -5.31 0.09
C GLY A 18 -3.20 -5.24 1.28
N GLY A 19 -3.63 -6.39 1.82
CA GLY A 19 -4.42 -6.47 3.05
C GLY A 19 -3.68 -5.92 4.26
N VAL A 20 -2.44 -6.36 4.48
CA VAL A 20 -1.59 -5.86 5.58
C VAL A 20 -1.29 -4.37 5.41
N ALA A 21 -0.88 -3.94 4.21
CA ALA A 21 -0.55 -2.54 3.92
C ALA A 21 -1.76 -1.61 4.10
N GLY A 22 -2.94 -2.00 3.61
CA GLY A 22 -4.18 -1.26 3.79
C GLY A 22 -4.58 -1.15 5.27
N GLY A 23 -4.46 -2.25 6.03
CA GLY A 23 -4.72 -2.25 7.47
C GLY A 23 -3.78 -1.33 8.25
N VAL A 24 -2.47 -1.39 7.95
CA VAL A 24 -1.46 -0.51 8.56
C VAL A 24 -1.72 0.95 8.20
N CYS A 25 -2.05 1.26 6.95
CA CYS A 25 -2.36 2.64 6.54
C CYS A 25 -3.56 3.20 7.30
N VAL A 26 -4.64 2.43 7.45
CA VAL A 26 -5.84 2.85 8.19
C VAL A 26 -5.50 3.07 9.66
N TRP A 27 -4.67 2.20 10.24
CA TRP A 27 -4.20 2.37 11.61
C TRP A 27 -3.37 3.64 11.79
N LEU A 28 -2.43 3.92 10.87
CA LEU A 28 -1.63 5.15 10.87
C LEU A 28 -2.50 6.41 10.69
N LEU A 29 -3.50 6.37 9.78
CA LEU A 29 -4.43 7.49 9.59
C LEU A 29 -5.30 7.72 10.83
N ARG A 30 -5.72 6.66 11.52
CA ARG A 30 -6.43 6.79 12.81
C ARG A 30 -5.54 7.42 13.87
N LEU A 31 -4.27 7.03 13.97
CA LEU A 31 -3.33 7.66 14.89
C LEU A 31 -3.10 9.13 14.53
N ALA A 32 -3.03 9.47 13.25
CA ALA A 32 -2.88 10.85 12.79
C ALA A 32 -4.12 11.68 13.16
N ALA A 33 -5.32 11.16 12.96
CA ALA A 33 -6.57 11.81 13.35
C ALA A 33 -6.63 12.03 14.87
N LEU A 34 -6.27 11.02 15.67
CA LEU A 34 -6.20 11.14 17.14
C LEU A 34 -5.17 12.17 17.59
N ALA A 35 -3.99 12.22 16.94
CA ALA A 35 -2.96 13.21 17.22
C ALA A 35 -3.39 14.64 16.83
N ALA A 36 -4.26 14.77 15.82
CA ALA A 36 -4.88 16.02 15.41
C ALA A 36 -6.09 16.42 16.28
N GLY A 37 -6.52 15.57 17.24
CA GLY A 37 -7.69 15.80 18.09
C GLY A 37 -9.03 15.54 17.39
N GLU A 38 -9.00 14.88 16.22
CA GLU A 38 -10.20 14.55 15.45
C GLU A 38 -10.78 13.20 15.92
N ARG A 39 -12.11 13.05 15.76
CA ARG A 39 -12.73 11.73 15.93
C ARG A 39 -12.39 10.89 14.70
N PRO A 40 -11.85 9.67 14.87
CA PRO A 40 -11.54 8.81 13.74
C PRO A 40 -12.85 8.30 13.10
N ASP A 41 -13.29 8.98 12.04
CA ASP A 41 -14.49 8.59 11.27
C ASP A 41 -14.25 7.39 10.34
N ALA A 42 -13.00 6.91 10.26
CA ALA A 42 -12.64 5.71 9.52
C ALA A 42 -13.18 4.46 10.21
N GLY A 43 -14.47 4.18 10.00
CA GLY A 43 -15.12 2.91 10.33
C GLY A 43 -14.62 1.76 9.45
N THR A 44 -15.20 0.57 9.65
CA THR A 44 -14.88 -0.66 8.88
C THR A 44 -14.91 -0.44 7.37
N THR A 45 -15.77 0.45 6.88
CA THR A 45 -15.88 0.85 5.47
C THR A 45 -14.62 1.51 4.94
N GLY A 46 -14.02 2.45 5.69
CA GLY A 46 -12.77 3.10 5.29
C GLY A 46 -11.59 2.12 5.24
N MET A 47 -11.59 1.13 6.13
CA MET A 47 -10.61 0.05 6.11
C MET A 47 -10.75 -0.84 4.86
N LEU A 48 -11.98 -1.24 4.52
CA LEU A 48 -12.24 -2.03 3.32
C LEU A 48 -11.87 -1.26 2.04
N VAL A 49 -12.22 0.02 1.96
CA VAL A 49 -11.86 0.86 0.80
C VAL A 49 -10.34 0.98 0.67
N ALA A 50 -9.61 1.21 1.77
CA ALA A 50 -8.16 1.30 1.73
C ALA A 50 -7.50 -0.01 1.28
N VAL A 51 -7.95 -1.15 1.84
CA VAL A 51 -7.46 -2.48 1.46
C VAL A 51 -7.74 -2.77 -0.02
N VAL A 52 -8.98 -2.55 -0.48
CA VAL A 52 -9.36 -2.78 -1.88
C VAL A 52 -8.55 -1.89 -2.82
N THR A 53 -8.35 -0.61 -2.47
CA THR A 53 -7.54 0.32 -3.27
C THR A 53 -6.09 -0.17 -3.38
N PHE A 54 -5.48 -0.59 -2.26
CA PHE A 54 -4.13 -1.13 -2.26
C PHE A 54 -4.01 -2.40 -3.12
N VAL A 55 -4.93 -3.35 -2.93
CA VAL A 55 -4.94 -4.60 -3.70
C VAL A 55 -5.10 -4.29 -5.18
N ALA A 56 -6.08 -3.47 -5.56
CA ALA A 56 -6.35 -3.12 -6.96
C ALA A 56 -5.17 -2.39 -7.61
N ALA A 57 -4.47 -1.53 -6.87
CA ALA A 57 -3.31 -0.79 -7.38
C ALA A 57 -2.07 -1.68 -7.58
N LEU A 58 -1.84 -2.65 -6.69
CA LEU A 58 -0.66 -3.52 -6.74
C LEU A 58 -0.84 -4.76 -7.63
N LEU A 59 -2.09 -5.21 -7.85
CA LEU A 59 -2.41 -6.43 -8.58
C LEU A 59 -1.84 -6.50 -10.00
N PRO A 60 -1.96 -5.46 -10.86
CA PRO A 60 -1.44 -5.53 -12.22
C PRO A 60 0.08 -5.73 -12.25
N GLY A 61 0.78 -5.08 -11.32
CA GLY A 61 2.22 -5.17 -11.18
C GLY A 61 2.69 -6.55 -10.70
N ALA A 62 2.00 -7.11 -9.70
CA ALA A 62 2.26 -8.45 -9.16
C ALA A 62 2.01 -9.57 -10.17
N VAL A 63 0.95 -9.44 -10.98
CA VAL A 63 0.65 -10.40 -12.05
C VAL A 63 1.72 -10.33 -13.15
N ALA A 64 2.13 -9.12 -13.53
CA ALA A 64 3.18 -8.92 -14.53
C ALA A 64 4.55 -9.46 -14.07
N THR A 65 4.93 -9.29 -12.79
CA THR A 65 6.14 -9.90 -12.23
C THR A 65 6.06 -11.42 -12.17
N ALA A 66 4.92 -11.99 -11.76
CA ALA A 66 4.70 -13.43 -11.72
C ALA A 66 4.76 -14.10 -13.11
N LEU A 67 4.39 -13.37 -14.17
CA LEU A 67 4.52 -13.81 -15.57
C LEU A 67 5.95 -13.66 -16.14
N GLY A 68 6.90 -13.16 -15.34
CA GLY A 68 8.29 -12.96 -15.75
C GLY A 68 8.56 -11.63 -16.45
N ARG A 69 7.58 -10.73 -16.58
CA ARG A 69 7.73 -9.39 -17.18
C ARG A 69 8.21 -8.37 -16.14
N ARG A 70 9.42 -8.55 -15.62
CA ARG A 70 9.98 -7.76 -14.49
C ARG A 70 9.96 -6.25 -14.70
N ARG A 71 10.35 -5.77 -15.88
CA ARG A 71 10.38 -4.32 -16.18
C ARG A 71 8.97 -3.71 -16.13
N THR A 72 8.02 -4.36 -16.80
CA THR A 72 6.62 -3.92 -16.84
C THR A 72 5.98 -4.02 -15.46
N GLY A 73 6.22 -5.11 -14.73
CA GLY A 73 5.66 -5.29 -13.40
C GLY A 73 6.18 -4.27 -12.39
N ARG A 74 7.46 -3.92 -12.41
CA ARG A 74 8.00 -2.82 -11.59
C ARG A 74 7.42 -1.46 -11.94
N ALA A 75 7.26 -1.17 -13.23
CA ALA A 75 6.63 0.08 -13.67
C ALA A 75 5.17 0.17 -13.19
N LEU A 76 4.42 -0.93 -13.26
CA LEU A 76 3.04 -1.01 -12.78
C LEU A 76 2.94 -0.93 -11.25
N LEU A 77 3.84 -1.57 -10.52
CA LEU A 77 3.91 -1.45 -9.05
C LEU A 77 4.24 -0.02 -8.65
N ALA A 78 5.20 0.62 -9.31
CA ALA A 78 5.52 2.03 -9.07
C ALA A 78 4.33 2.95 -9.37
N ALA A 79 3.65 2.74 -10.50
CA ALA A 79 2.45 3.49 -10.85
C ALA A 79 1.32 3.29 -9.82
N GLY A 80 1.08 2.05 -9.39
CA GLY A 80 0.10 1.73 -8.35
C GLY A 80 0.42 2.41 -7.02
N SER A 81 1.69 2.37 -6.60
CA SER A 81 2.17 3.08 -5.41
C SER A 81 1.96 4.59 -5.50
N VAL A 82 2.21 5.19 -6.67
CA VAL A 82 1.95 6.62 -6.89
C VAL A 82 0.46 6.92 -6.76
N VAL A 83 -0.41 6.12 -7.36
CA VAL A 83 -1.87 6.29 -7.26
C VAL A 83 -2.35 6.20 -5.81
N VAL A 84 -1.84 5.24 -5.03
CA VAL A 84 -2.19 5.10 -3.62
C VAL A 84 -1.69 6.30 -2.80
N ALA A 85 -0.45 6.74 -3.04
CA ALA A 85 0.11 7.90 -2.36
C ALA A 85 -0.64 9.19 -2.70
N THR A 86 -1.00 9.41 -3.97
CA THR A 86 -1.75 10.60 -4.39
C THR A 86 -3.20 10.57 -3.92
N ALA A 87 -3.86 9.41 -3.91
CA ALA A 87 -5.20 9.27 -3.34
C ALA A 87 -5.19 9.57 -1.83
N GLY A 88 -4.18 9.10 -1.11
CA GLY A 88 -3.99 9.43 0.31
C GLY A 88 -3.74 10.92 0.53
N ALA A 89 -2.93 11.57 -0.31
CA ALA A 89 -2.65 13.00 -0.24
C ALA A 89 -3.87 13.87 -0.63
N ALA A 90 -4.69 13.41 -1.59
CA ALA A 90 -5.91 14.11 -2.01
C ALA A 90 -7.01 14.06 -0.94
N ALA A 91 -6.98 13.06 -0.06
CA ALA A 91 -7.86 13.00 1.10
C ALA A 91 -7.44 13.96 2.23
N GLN A 92 -6.32 14.69 2.11
CA GLN A 92 -5.85 15.62 3.14
C GLN A 92 -6.48 17.00 3.00
N ASP A 93 -7.00 17.49 4.13
CA ASP A 93 -7.49 18.86 4.27
C ASP A 93 -6.30 19.78 4.64
N TRP A 94 -5.56 20.25 3.62
CA TRP A 94 -4.32 21.03 3.79
C TRP A 94 -4.49 22.30 4.63
N GLN A 95 -5.69 22.87 4.66
CA GLN A 95 -6.02 24.03 5.49
C GLN A 95 -6.03 23.72 6.99
N ARG A 96 -6.18 22.46 7.40
CA ARG A 96 -6.16 22.08 8.81
C ARG A 96 -4.74 21.88 9.34
N LEU A 97 -3.82 21.46 8.47
CA LEU A 97 -2.42 21.27 8.83
C LEU A 97 -1.74 22.58 9.28
N SER A 98 -2.19 23.73 8.77
CA SER A 98 -1.65 25.05 9.15
C SER A 98 -2.10 25.55 10.52
N VAL A 99 -3.10 24.93 11.13
CA VAL A 99 -3.68 25.33 12.43
C VAL A 99 -3.22 24.40 13.56
N LEU A 100 -2.49 23.32 13.24
CA LEU A 100 -1.96 22.38 14.22
C LEU A 100 -0.80 22.99 15.02
N SER A 101 -0.67 22.55 16.27
CA SER A 101 0.52 22.85 17.08
C SER A 101 1.78 22.25 16.44
N PRO A 102 2.99 22.82 16.66
CA PRO A 102 4.24 22.32 16.06
C PRO A 102 4.52 20.84 16.37
N VAL A 103 4.15 20.40 17.58
CA VAL A 103 4.29 19.01 18.03
C VAL A 103 3.33 18.09 17.27
N ALA A 104 2.06 18.49 17.15
CA ALA A 104 1.07 17.73 16.38
C ALA A 104 1.44 17.66 14.88
N LEU A 105 1.99 18.74 14.33
CA LEU A 105 2.50 18.79 12.96
C LEU A 105 3.67 17.81 12.77
N GLY A 106 4.64 17.80 13.70
CA GLY A 106 5.77 16.86 13.66
C GLY A 106 5.34 15.39 13.69
N VAL A 107 4.41 15.02 14.59
CA VAL A 107 3.84 13.67 14.66
C VAL A 107 3.10 13.31 13.38
N THR A 108 2.31 14.24 12.85
CA THR A 108 1.53 14.07 11.62
C THR A 108 2.45 13.80 10.43
N VAL A 109 3.52 14.60 10.26
CA VAL A 109 4.53 14.39 9.21
C VAL A 109 5.21 13.03 9.35
N ALA A 110 5.56 12.62 10.57
CA ALA A 110 6.17 11.30 10.81
C ALA A 110 5.23 10.15 10.42
N LEU A 111 3.93 10.25 10.74
CA LEU A 111 2.94 9.24 10.38
C LEU A 111 2.70 9.16 8.86
N TYR A 112 2.67 10.30 8.16
CA TYR A 112 2.59 10.32 6.70
C TYR A 112 3.86 9.81 6.01
N GLY A 113 5.04 10.12 6.58
CA GLY A 113 6.30 9.52 6.15
C GLY A 113 6.27 7.99 6.30
N GLY A 114 5.72 7.49 7.41
CA GLY A 114 5.48 6.07 7.63
C GLY A 114 4.52 5.47 6.60
N LEU A 115 3.47 6.19 6.21
CA LEU A 115 2.51 5.75 5.19
C LEU A 115 3.17 5.61 3.82
N LEU A 116 4.02 6.57 3.43
CA LEU A 116 4.85 6.46 2.23
C LEU A 116 5.79 5.24 2.29
N ALA A 117 6.42 5.01 3.44
CA ALA A 117 7.28 3.84 3.64
C ALA A 117 6.50 2.52 3.50
N VAL A 118 5.25 2.46 4.00
CA VAL A 118 4.36 1.30 3.84
C VAL A 118 4.01 1.07 2.37
N VAL A 119 3.67 2.13 1.63
CA VAL A 119 3.35 2.03 0.19
C VAL A 119 4.54 1.48 -0.61
N VAL A 120 5.72 2.07 -0.41
CA VAL A 120 6.95 1.65 -1.11
C VAL A 120 7.36 0.24 -0.67
N GLY A 121 7.28 -0.05 0.63
CA GLY A 121 7.57 -1.35 1.21
C GLY A 121 6.64 -2.45 0.71
N ALA A 122 5.34 -2.17 0.58
CA ALA A 122 4.37 -3.11 0.02
C ALA A 122 4.67 -3.45 -1.44
N ALA A 123 5.03 -2.45 -2.24
CA ALA A 123 5.41 -2.67 -3.64
C ALA A 123 6.69 -3.53 -3.75
N ALA A 124 7.71 -3.22 -2.94
CA ALA A 124 8.96 -3.98 -2.90
C ALA A 124 8.75 -5.41 -2.40
N ALA A 125 7.95 -5.60 -1.34
CA ALA A 125 7.60 -6.91 -0.81
C ALA A 125 6.82 -7.73 -1.83
N THR A 126 5.92 -7.09 -2.59
CA THR A 126 5.15 -7.75 -3.66
C THR A 126 6.06 -8.18 -4.81
N ASP A 127 7.03 -7.36 -5.26
CA ASP A 127 8.02 -7.75 -6.27
C ASP A 127 8.86 -8.95 -5.78
N TRP A 128 9.36 -8.87 -4.55
CA TRP A 128 10.21 -9.91 -3.95
C TRP A 128 9.48 -11.23 -3.75
N LEU A 129 8.26 -11.21 -3.19
CA LEU A 129 7.46 -12.41 -2.94
C LEU A 129 6.94 -13.02 -4.25
N ALA A 130 6.54 -12.20 -5.23
CA ALA A 130 6.14 -12.70 -6.54
C ALA A 130 7.31 -13.36 -7.28
N ASP A 131 8.53 -12.82 -7.16
CA ASP A 131 9.73 -13.44 -7.71
C ASP A 131 10.08 -14.75 -6.97
N ALA A 132 10.06 -14.74 -5.64
CA ALA A 132 10.35 -15.91 -4.82
C ALA A 132 9.40 -17.08 -5.09
N ALA A 133 8.10 -16.80 -5.29
CA ALA A 133 7.09 -17.81 -5.59
C ALA A 133 7.28 -18.50 -6.96
N VAL A 134 8.04 -17.89 -7.87
CA VAL A 134 8.27 -18.41 -9.24
C VAL A 134 9.65 -19.08 -9.37
N ARG A 135 10.56 -18.86 -8.42
CA ARG A 135 11.87 -19.51 -8.41
C ARG A 135 11.71 -21.01 -8.09
N PRO A 136 12.33 -21.91 -8.87
CA PRO A 136 12.35 -23.32 -8.53
C PRO A 136 13.09 -23.50 -7.21
N VAL A 137 12.41 -24.09 -6.22
CA VAL A 137 13.02 -24.53 -4.96
C VAL A 137 13.86 -25.76 -5.29
N GLY A 138 15.16 -25.57 -5.50
CA GLY A 138 16.11 -26.66 -5.69
C GLY A 138 16.98 -26.52 -6.92
N ARG A 139 18.22 -26.08 -6.69
CA ARG A 139 19.41 -26.76 -7.23
C ARG A 139 20.36 -26.99 -6.08
#